data_AF-A0A930HPL1-F1
#
_entry.id   AF-A0A930HPL1-F1
#
_cell.length_a   1.000
_cell.length_b   1.000
_cell.length_c   1.000
_cell.angle_alpha   90.00
_cell.angle_beta   90.00
_cell.angle_gamma   90.00
#
_symmetry.space_group_name_H-M   'P 1'
#
loop_
_entity.id
_entity.type
_entity.pdbx_description
1 polymer ?
#
loop_
_entity_poly.entity_id
_entity_poly.type
_entity_poly.pdbx_seq_one_letter_code
_entity_poly.pdbx_strand_id
1 'polypeptide(L)' 'MSFIKKIGGAFSASYVELTQKVSWPSSSELTNSAVVVMVASLIIALVVLGMDKTFETILGFVYSRIGA' A
#
# COMPACT_ATOMS: atom_id res chain seq x y z
N MET A 1 7.50 -34.25 20.19
CA MET A 1 7.58 -33.14 21.18
C MET A 1 8.80 -32.20 21.02
N SER A 2 9.65 -32.33 19.98
CA SER A 2 10.86 -31.48 19.81
C SER A 2 10.65 -30.26 18.89
N PHE A 3 9.85 -30.43 17.83
CA PHE A 3 9.62 -29.38 16.83
C PHE A 3 8.85 -28.16 17.36
N ILE A 4 7.81 -28.36 18.18
CA ILE A 4 7.02 -27.26 18.77
C ILE A 4 7.87 -26.39 19.71
N LYS A 5 8.78 -27.00 20.47
CA LYS A 5 9.70 -26.27 21.36
C LYS A 5 10.72 -25.44 20.57
N LYS A 6 11.21 -25.96 19.45
CA LYS A 6 12.14 -25.25 18.56
C LYS A 6 11.49 -24.08 17.82
N ILE A 7 10.26 -24.26 17.32
CA ILE A 7 9.49 -23.18 16.67
C ILE A 7 9.11 -22.11 17.70
N GLY A 8 8.61 -22.50 18.89
CA GLY A 8 8.31 -21.54 19.95
C GLY A 8 9.54 -20.73 20.39
N GLY A 9 10.71 -21.38 20.48
CA GLY A 9 11.98 -20.70 20.75
C GLY A 9 12.42 -19.76 19.63
N ALA A 10 12.22 -20.13 18.36
CA ALA A 10 12.52 -19.28 17.21
C ALA A 10 11.62 -18.04 17.15
N PHE A 11 10.32 -18.19 17.38
CA PHE A 11 9.39 -17.05 17.45
C PHE A 11 9.73 -16.10 18.60
N SER A 12 10.10 -16.63 19.76
CA SER A 12 10.53 -15.82 20.90
C SER A 12 11.82 -15.04 20.61
N ALA A 13 12.81 -15.69 19.98
CA ALA A 13 14.05 -15.04 19.57
C ALA A 13 13.82 -13.95 18.49
N SER A 14 12.97 -14.22 17.49
CA SER A 14 12.63 -13.25 16.46
C SER A 14 11.84 -12.06 17.00
N TYR A 15 10.98 -12.24 18.02
CA TYR A 15 10.27 -11.13 18.65
C TYR A 15 11.22 -10.17 19.39
N VAL A 16 12.21 -10.72 20.11
CA VAL A 16 13.24 -9.91 20.78
C VAL A 16 14.12 -9.20 19.75
N GLU A 17 14.47 -9.85 18.64
CA GLU A 17 15.29 -9.25 17.58
C GLU A 17 14.56 -8.11 16.84
N LEU A 18 13.29 -8.31 16.47
CA LEU A 18 12.48 -7.30 15.78
C LEU A 18 12.13 -6.08 16.64
N THR A 19 12.20 -6.21 17.96
CA THR A 19 11.89 -5.12 18.90
C THR A 19 13.15 -4.41 19.41
N GLN A 20 14.26 -5.11 19.61
CA GLN A 20 15.50 -4.54 20.15
C GLN A 20 16.48 -4.06 19.06
N LYS A 21 16.34 -4.53 17.81
CA LYS A 21 17.28 -4.23 16.71
C LYS A 21 16.65 -3.44 15.56
N VAL A 22 15.43 -2.95 15.73
CA VAL A 22 14.72 -2.20 14.71
C VAL A 22 14.15 -0.94 15.36
N SER A 23 14.49 0.22 14.81
CA SER A 23 13.94 1.51 15.23
C SER A 23 12.50 1.64 14.74
N TRP A 24 11.56 0.98 15.42
CA TRP A 24 10.15 1.26 15.22
C TRP A 24 9.88 2.71 15.65
N PRO A 25 9.27 3.54 14.78
CA PRO A 25 8.74 4.82 15.20
C PRO A 25 7.71 4.61 16.31
N SER A 26 7.44 5.65 17.09
CA SER A 26 6.33 5.59 18.04
C SER A 26 5.01 5.35 17.29
N SER A 27 4.03 4.65 17.88
CA SER A 27 2.75 4.34 17.22
C SER A 27 2.02 5.58 16.65
N SER A 28 2.27 6.75 17.24
CA SER A 28 1.78 8.05 16.77
C SER A 28 2.47 8.52 15.49
N GLU A 29 3.77 8.32 15.33
CA GLU A 29 4.53 8.67 14.12
C GLU A 29 4.24 7.72 12.95
N LEU A 30 4.00 6.43 13.23
CA LEU A 30 3.52 5.49 12.22
C LEU A 30 2.17 5.91 11.66
N THR A 31 1.25 6.32 12.54
CA THR A 31 -0.07 6.80 12.13
C THR A 31 0.05 8.08 11.31
N ASN A 32 0.94 9.00 11.71
CA ASN A 32 1.20 10.22 10.95
C ASN A 32 1.70 9.91 9.53
N SER A 33 2.68 9.00 9.40
CA SER A 33 3.19 8.55 8.10
C SER A 33 2.12 7.84 7.26
N ALA A 34 1.27 7.02 7.90
CA ALA A 34 0.17 6.34 7.22
C ALA A 34 -0.90 7.32 6.71
N VAL A 35 -1.21 8.38 7.47
CA VAL A 35 -2.16 9.42 7.06
C VAL A 35 -1.62 10.19 5.84
N VAL A 36 -0.33 10.50 5.81
CA VAL A 36 0.29 11.16 4.63
C VAL A 36 0.16 10.27 3.39
N VAL A 37 0.45 8.97 3.50
CA VAL A 37 0.31 8.02 2.38
C VAL A 37 -1.15 7.86 1.94
N MET A 38 -2.11 7.85 2.88
CA MET A 38 -3.54 7.80 2.58
C MET A 38 -4.00 9.03 1.77
N VAL A 39 -3.53 10.22 2.13
CA VAL A 39 -3.85 11.45 1.38
C VAL A 39 -3.19 11.43 0.00
N ALA A 40 -1.94 10.97 -0.09
CA ALA A 40 -1.24 10.83 -1.36
C ALA A 40 -1.96 9.85 -2.32
N SER A 41 -2.43 8.71 -1.82
CA SER A 41 -3.17 7.75 -2.65
C SER A 41 -4.52 8.29 -3.11
N LEU A 42 -5.20 9.11 -2.30
CA LEU A 42 -6.43 9.79 -2.68
C LEU A 42 -6.22 10.78 -3.84
N ILE A 43 -5.12 11.54 -3.82
CA ILE A 43 -4.77 12.45 -4.91
C ILE A 43 -4.50 11.66 -6.20
N ILE A 44 -3.73 10.57 -6.12
CA ILE A 44 -3.45 9.70 -7.27
C ILE A 44 -4.75 9.11 -7.83
N ALA A 45 -5.68 8.69 -6.97
CA ALA A 45 -6.98 8.18 -7.40
C ALA A 45 -7.80 9.21 -8.20
N LEU A 46 -7.78 10.48 -7.78
CA LEU A 46 -8.45 11.56 -8.52
C LEU A 46 -7.81 11.82 -9.89
N VAL A 47 -6.48 11.75 -9.98
CA VAL A 47 -5.76 11.92 -11.24
C VAL A 47 -6.08 10.78 -12.21
N VAL A 48 -6.06 9.53 -11.73
CA VAL A 48 -6.42 8.36 -12.55
C VAL A 48 -7.87 8.47 -13.03
N LEU A 49 -8.80 8.91 -12.18
CA LEU A 49 -10.19 9.12 -12.59
C LEU A 49 -10.32 10.14 -13.72
N GLY A 50 -9.58 11.26 -13.64
CA GLY A 50 -9.54 12.26 -14.72
C GLY A 50 -8.93 11.70 -16.02
N MET A 51 -7.88 10.89 -15.89
CA MET A 51 -7.24 10.22 -17.03
C MET A 51 -8.19 9.22 -17.69
N ASP A 52 -8.86 8.37 -16.91
CA ASP A 52 -9.81 7.37 -17.39
C ASP A 52 -10.94 8.04 -18.19
N LYS A 53 -11.51 9.13 -17.67
CA LYS A 53 -12.58 9.90 -18.34
C LYS A 53 -12.09 10.56 -19.63
N THR A 54 -10.86 11.07 -19.63
CA THR A 54 -10.25 11.69 -20.81
C THR A 54 -10.05 10.66 -21.91
N PHE A 55 -9.50 9.49 -21.57
CA PHE A 55 -9.33 8.40 -22.54
C PHE A 55 -10.66 7.84 -23.06
N GLU A 56 -11.66 7.64 -22.19
CA GLU A 56 -13.01 7.21 -22.61
C GLU A 56 -13.61 8.18 -23.64
N THR A 57 -13.48 9.49 -23.41
CA THR A 57 -13.99 10.53 -24.31
C THR A 57 -13.25 10.56 -25.65
N ILE A 58 -11.92 10.50 -25.62
CA ILE A 58 -11.09 10.51 -26.84
C ILE A 58 -11.33 9.25 -27.66
N LEU A 59 -11.29 8.08 -27.02
CA LEU A 59 -11.53 6.80 -27.69
C LEU A 59 -12.95 6.75 -28.23
N GLY A 60 -13.96 7.17 -27.47
CA GLY A 60 -15.35 7.26 -27.95
C GLY A 60 -15.47 8.14 -29.20
N PHE A 61 -14.81 9.30 -29.22
CA PHE A 61 -14.78 10.18 -30.39
C PHE A 61 -14.07 9.53 -31.58
N VAL A 62 -12.90 8.92 -31.36
CA VAL A 62 -12.13 8.26 -32.43
C VAL A 62 -12.88 7.05 -32.99
N TYR A 63 -13.46 6.19 -32.14
CA TYR A 63 -14.28 5.07 -32.55
C TYR A 63 -15.52 5.52 -33.33
N SER A 64 -16.20 6.56 -32.87
CA SER A 64 -17.35 7.16 -33.59
C SER A 64 -16.96 7.76 -34.96
N ARG A 65 -15.69 8.12 -35.19
CA ARG A 65 -15.23 8.71 -36.45
C ARG A 65 -14.62 7.70 -37.42
N ILE A 66 -14.17 6.55 -36.92
CA ILE A 66 -13.47 5.52 -37.71
C ILE A 66 -14.40 4.39 -38.17
N GLY A 67 -15.47 4.03 -37.45
CA GLY A 67 -16.17 2.79 -37.79
C GLY A 67 -17.50 2.49 -37.12
N ALA A 68 -18.35 3.51 -36.94
CA ALA A 68 -19.80 3.35 -36.85
C ALA A 68 -20.47 4.56 -37.53
#